data_AF-A0A8T3BJN1-F1
#
_entry.id   AF-A0A8T3BJN1-F1
#
_cell.length_a   1.000
_cell.length_b   1.000
_cell.length_c   1.000
_cell.angle_alpha   90.00
_cell.angle_beta   90.00
_cell.angle_gamma   90.00
#
_symmetry.space_group_name_H-M   'P 1'
#
loop_
_entity.id
_entity.type
_entity.pdbx_description
1 polymer ?
#
loop_
_entity_poly.entity_id
_entity_poly.type
_entity_poly.pdbx_seq_one_letter_code
_entity_poly.pdbx_strand_id
1 'polypeptide(L)'
;MAVLGRRQNGRVEARHAAAPGTRQHRAALGSTARGGSEARGSAGQATARGSAGQAGRSGWVSEEADNLENADVQETSAHEAEHLKPVRLDEKFRISDVYVKEKEAYETYHNYGYNIGFSVRKDHPNYWPNSKSLKSKDFVCSKDGFKKLPDLNIQRKYRRSDTRTGCPSMIRFTVDKVGYWKVKKFIENHNHDLPRPEDRHLLRSCRNMSDEKAFVLNAMTDAGIRTIDAFSFLADEVGGVENIGFTRRDAYNFIQKIKRAKIELGDTNTLIELFKEHQLNDNIFS
;
A
#
# COMPACT_ATOMS: atom_id res chain seq x y z
N MET A 1 -45.81 32.83 -28.57
CA MET A 1 -46.60 32.87 -27.32
C MET A 1 -45.78 32.24 -26.21
N ALA A 2 -45.47 33.01 -25.18
CA ALA A 2 -44.70 32.60 -24.00
C ALA A 2 -45.67 32.18 -22.90
N VAL A 3 -45.33 31.14 -22.12
CA VAL A 3 -45.64 31.11 -20.67
C VAL A 3 -44.54 30.34 -19.94
N LEU A 4 -43.86 31.06 -19.05
CA LEU A 4 -42.91 30.59 -18.06
C LEU A 4 -43.65 29.96 -16.86
N GLY A 5 -43.22 28.79 -16.40
CA GLY A 5 -43.73 28.13 -15.19
C GLY A 5 -42.67 28.06 -14.10
N ARG A 6 -42.95 28.70 -12.96
CA ARG A 6 -42.04 29.07 -11.86
C ARG A 6 -41.46 27.91 -11.06
N ARG A 7 -40.19 28.10 -10.63
CA ARG A 7 -39.57 27.50 -9.45
C ARG A 7 -40.35 27.87 -8.18
N GLN A 8 -40.51 26.91 -7.26
CA GLN A 8 -40.74 27.20 -5.84
C GLN A 8 -39.69 26.48 -5.00
N ASN A 9 -38.97 27.28 -4.21
CA ASN A 9 -38.03 26.86 -3.18
C ASN A 9 -38.81 26.42 -1.93
N GLY A 10 -38.61 25.19 -1.47
CA GLY A 10 -39.12 24.67 -0.20
C GLY A 10 -37.97 24.35 0.75
N ARG A 11 -37.55 25.34 1.53
CA ARG A 11 -36.62 25.23 2.66
C ARG A 11 -37.37 24.61 3.84
N VAL A 12 -37.00 23.40 4.25
CA VAL A 12 -37.50 22.80 5.50
C VAL A 12 -36.39 22.91 6.54
N GLU A 13 -36.58 23.83 7.48
CA GLU A 13 -35.76 23.96 8.69
C GLU A 13 -36.14 22.86 9.69
N ALA A 14 -35.18 22.01 10.06
CA ALA A 14 -35.32 21.12 11.20
C ALA A 14 -34.59 21.73 12.40
N ARG A 15 -35.39 22.07 13.42
CA ARG A 15 -35.01 22.71 14.67
C ARG A 15 -34.23 21.75 15.58
N HIS A 16 -33.29 22.33 16.33
CA HIS A 16 -32.55 21.72 17.43
C HIS A 16 -33.46 21.19 18.54
N ALA A 17 -33.08 20.04 19.10
CA ALA A 17 -33.42 19.65 20.47
C ALA A 17 -32.13 19.19 21.18
N ALA A 18 -31.73 19.93 22.20
CA ALA A 18 -30.63 19.64 23.10
C ALA A 18 -31.18 19.52 24.52
N ALA A 19 -30.73 18.51 25.28
CA ALA A 19 -30.60 18.47 26.75
C ALA A 19 -30.43 17.00 27.22
N PRO A 20 -30.00 16.71 28.47
CA PRO A 20 -29.07 17.43 29.35
C PRO A 20 -27.92 16.53 29.83
N GLY A 21 -26.90 17.16 30.42
CA GLY A 21 -25.72 16.48 30.96
C GLY A 21 -25.91 15.79 32.32
N THR A 22 -25.00 14.89 32.65
CA THR A 22 -24.78 14.37 34.00
C THR A 22 -23.30 14.43 34.38
N ARG A 23 -23.07 15.40 35.27
CA ARG A 23 -22.14 15.55 36.39
C ARG A 23 -21.16 14.40 36.71
N GLN A 24 -19.92 14.87 36.93
CA GLN A 24 -18.74 14.23 37.50
C GLN A 24 -19.00 13.44 38.80
N HIS A 25 -18.23 12.36 38.99
CA HIS A 25 -17.73 11.99 40.32
C HIS A 25 -16.23 11.76 40.30
N ARG A 26 -15.57 12.57 41.11
CA ARG A 26 -14.16 12.62 41.47
C ARG A 26 -14.00 11.68 42.67
N ALA A 27 -13.04 10.77 42.65
CA ALA A 27 -12.55 10.08 43.84
C ALA A 27 -11.02 10.09 43.82
N ALA A 28 -10.46 10.73 44.84
CA ALA A 28 -9.04 10.76 45.18
C ALA A 28 -8.78 9.76 46.32
N LEU A 29 -7.48 9.64 46.66
CA LEU A 29 -6.86 8.94 47.80
C LEU A 29 -6.57 7.44 47.53
N GLY A 30 -5.38 6.90 47.78
CA GLY A 30 -4.23 7.42 48.52
C GLY A 30 -2.97 6.55 48.33
N SER A 31 -1.90 7.12 48.86
CA SER A 31 -0.47 6.79 48.83
C SER A 31 0.00 5.65 49.76
N THR A 32 1.07 4.93 49.37
CA THR A 32 2.26 4.51 50.17
C THR A 32 3.21 3.74 49.22
N ALA A 33 4.39 4.24 48.81
CA ALA A 33 5.69 4.34 49.51
C ALA A 33 6.44 3.00 49.75
N ARG A 34 7.56 2.76 49.04
CA ARG A 34 8.95 2.56 49.56
C ARG A 34 9.86 1.67 48.69
N GLY A 35 11.13 2.09 48.56
CA GLY A 35 12.33 1.30 48.24
C GLY A 35 12.69 1.26 46.74
N GLY A 36 13.80 1.78 46.21
CA GLY A 36 15.06 2.23 46.79
C GLY A 36 16.18 1.20 46.57
N SER A 37 17.00 1.37 45.52
CA SER A 37 18.46 1.16 45.57
C SER A 37 19.12 1.45 44.21
N GLU A 38 20.06 2.39 44.24
CA GLU A 38 21.05 2.72 43.21
C GLU A 38 22.05 1.57 42.98
N ALA A 39 22.63 1.52 41.78
CA ALA A 39 24.01 1.04 41.59
C ALA A 39 24.66 1.78 40.42
N ARG A 40 25.85 2.31 40.70
CA ARG A 40 26.73 3.14 39.87
C ARG A 40 27.84 2.30 39.22
N GLY A 41 28.50 2.88 38.21
CA GLY A 41 29.86 2.55 37.74
C GLY A 41 29.88 1.62 36.52
N SER A 42 30.74 1.78 35.51
CA SER A 42 31.99 2.53 35.38
C SER A 42 32.33 2.70 33.89
N ALA A 43 33.08 3.75 33.59
CA ALA A 43 33.73 4.05 32.33
C ALA A 43 34.85 3.05 31.94
N GLY A 44 35.20 3.03 30.66
CA GLY A 44 36.43 2.44 30.12
C GLY A 44 36.67 2.92 28.68
N GLN A 45 37.67 3.78 28.49
CA GLN A 45 38.19 4.30 27.22
C GLN A 45 39.34 3.43 26.69
N ALA A 46 39.52 3.40 25.35
CA ALA A 46 40.78 3.21 24.60
C ALA A 46 40.46 3.55 23.12
N THR A 47 41.00 4.58 22.43
CA THR A 47 42.36 4.80 21.85
C THR A 47 42.86 3.57 21.05
N ALA A 48 43.44 3.61 19.84
CA ALA A 48 44.08 4.66 19.03
C ALA A 48 44.30 4.21 17.55
N ARG A 49 44.43 5.20 16.65
CA ARG A 49 45.44 5.39 15.56
C ARG A 49 45.49 4.56 14.25
N GLY A 50 45.59 5.35 13.15
CA GLY A 50 46.50 5.21 11.98
C GLY A 50 45.91 4.48 10.76
N SER A 51 46.13 4.83 9.49
CA SER A 51 46.92 5.85 8.77
C SER A 51 46.42 5.84 7.30
N ALA A 52 46.22 7.01 6.68
CA ALA A 52 46.93 7.54 5.50
C ALA A 52 47.05 6.66 4.24
N GLY A 53 46.61 7.21 3.09
CA GLY A 53 46.95 6.71 1.75
C GLY A 53 46.21 7.43 0.62
N GLN A 54 46.80 8.53 0.12
CA GLN A 54 46.40 9.23 -1.12
C GLN A 54 46.90 8.49 -2.37
N ALA A 55 46.16 8.66 -3.48
CA ALA A 55 46.56 8.74 -4.89
C ALA A 55 45.42 8.12 -5.73
N GLY A 56 45.01 8.59 -6.90
CA GLY A 56 45.56 9.56 -7.83
C GLY A 56 44.72 9.43 -9.11
N ARG A 57 44.54 10.56 -9.81
CA ARG A 57 43.76 10.72 -11.04
C ARG A 57 44.26 9.84 -12.19
N SER A 58 43.35 9.37 -13.05
CA SER A 58 43.53 9.50 -14.50
C SER A 58 42.18 9.49 -15.21
N GLY A 59 41.98 10.49 -16.06
CA GLY A 59 40.87 10.56 -17.01
C GLY A 59 41.33 9.99 -18.35
N TRP A 60 40.36 9.57 -19.15
CA TRP A 60 40.52 9.38 -20.59
C TRP A 60 39.33 10.03 -21.28
N VAL A 61 39.69 10.84 -22.27
CA VAL A 61 38.83 11.62 -23.16
C VAL A 61 38.37 10.75 -24.32
N SER A 62 37.25 11.21 -24.89
CA SER A 62 36.43 10.83 -26.04
C SER A 62 37.09 10.37 -27.37
N GLU A 63 36.18 10.04 -28.32
CA GLU A 63 36.28 9.95 -29.80
C GLU A 63 36.58 8.53 -30.32
N GLU A 64 35.90 7.92 -31.31
CA GLU A 64 35.06 8.28 -32.46
C GLU A 64 34.09 7.11 -32.76
N ALA A 65 32.81 7.31 -33.10
CA ALA A 65 32.22 7.56 -34.44
C ALA A 65 32.22 6.35 -35.41
N ASP A 66 30.99 6.04 -35.85
CA ASP A 66 30.54 5.43 -37.11
C ASP A 66 30.92 3.98 -37.47
N ASN A 67 29.92 3.09 -37.50
CA ASN A 67 29.58 2.41 -38.75
C ASN A 67 28.14 1.83 -38.73
N LEU A 68 27.37 2.16 -39.76
CA LEU A 68 26.00 1.71 -40.01
C LEU A 68 26.02 0.85 -41.26
N GLU A 69 26.01 -0.48 -41.13
CA GLU A 69 25.67 -1.36 -42.27
C GLU A 69 24.77 -2.52 -41.84
N ASN A 70 23.53 -2.40 -42.32
CA ASN A 70 22.54 -3.40 -42.70
C ASN A 70 22.91 -4.88 -42.47
N ALA A 71 22.14 -5.54 -41.60
CA ALA A 71 21.91 -6.97 -41.66
C ALA A 71 20.42 -7.26 -41.42
N ASP A 72 19.84 -7.98 -42.38
CA ASP A 72 18.46 -8.46 -42.49
C ASP A 72 17.70 -8.66 -41.18
N VAL A 73 16.61 -7.91 -41.01
CA VAL A 73 15.57 -8.23 -40.02
C VAL A 73 14.65 -9.27 -40.64
N GLN A 74 14.92 -10.53 -40.34
CA GLN A 74 13.96 -11.60 -40.57
C GLN A 74 12.71 -11.35 -39.71
N GLU A 75 11.60 -11.10 -40.40
CA GLU A 75 10.27 -10.97 -39.85
C GLU A 75 9.83 -12.30 -39.21
N THR A 76 10.03 -12.45 -37.90
CA THR A 76 9.54 -13.61 -37.14
C THR A 76 8.24 -13.26 -36.43
N SER A 77 7.15 -13.51 -37.16
CA SER A 77 5.91 -14.15 -36.71
C SER A 77 5.62 -14.11 -35.20
N ALA A 78 4.66 -13.26 -34.83
CA ALA A 78 3.67 -13.44 -33.76
C ALA A 78 4.09 -14.32 -32.57
N HIS A 79 4.74 -13.72 -31.57
CA HIS A 79 4.82 -14.32 -30.24
C HIS A 79 3.41 -14.37 -29.64
N GLU A 80 2.92 -15.61 -29.53
CA GLU A 80 1.72 -16.02 -28.86
C GLU A 80 1.63 -15.33 -27.48
N ALA A 81 0.64 -14.44 -27.35
CA ALA A 81 0.22 -13.94 -26.06
C ALA A 81 -0.10 -15.15 -25.18
N GLU A 82 0.60 -15.28 -24.04
CA GLU A 82 0.26 -16.26 -23.03
C GLU A 82 -1.23 -16.11 -22.70
N HIS A 83 -2.00 -17.07 -23.19
CA HIS A 83 -3.43 -17.13 -23.05
C HIS A 83 -3.72 -17.47 -21.58
N LEU A 84 -3.71 -16.46 -20.72
CA LEU A 84 -4.42 -16.50 -19.44
C LEU A 84 -5.86 -16.87 -19.81
N LYS A 85 -6.21 -18.15 -19.56
CA LYS A 85 -7.56 -18.65 -19.84
C LYS A 85 -8.55 -17.64 -19.27
N PRO A 86 -9.49 -17.12 -20.07
CA PRO A 86 -10.48 -16.18 -19.56
C PRO A 86 -11.22 -16.87 -18.42
N VAL A 87 -10.95 -16.42 -17.20
CA VAL A 87 -11.65 -16.91 -16.01
C VAL A 87 -13.11 -16.55 -16.22
N ARG A 88 -13.95 -17.58 -16.39
CA ARG A 88 -15.40 -17.39 -16.58
C ARG A 88 -15.91 -16.56 -15.40
N LEU A 89 -16.63 -15.48 -15.70
CA LEU A 89 -17.03 -14.41 -14.76
C LEU A 89 -17.89 -14.91 -13.57
N ASP A 90 -18.30 -16.17 -13.60
CA ASP A 90 -19.41 -16.75 -12.86
C ASP A 90 -19.09 -18.16 -12.32
N GLU A 91 -17.85 -18.65 -12.47
CA GLU A 91 -17.40 -19.88 -11.83
C GLU A 91 -17.23 -19.67 -10.31
N LYS A 92 -18.26 -20.08 -9.57
CA LYS A 92 -18.23 -20.15 -8.10
C LYS A 92 -17.21 -21.19 -7.65
N PHE A 93 -16.47 -20.88 -6.58
CA PHE A 93 -15.57 -21.86 -5.94
C PHE A 93 -16.34 -23.10 -5.50
N ARG A 94 -15.84 -24.26 -5.90
CA ARG A 94 -16.34 -25.56 -5.45
C ARG A 94 -15.45 -26.06 -4.32
N ILE A 95 -16.05 -26.80 -3.39
CA ILE A 95 -15.31 -27.44 -2.28
C ILE A 95 -14.25 -28.43 -2.80
N SER A 96 -14.44 -28.94 -4.02
CA SER A 96 -13.50 -29.82 -4.70
C SER A 96 -12.27 -29.11 -5.27
N ASP A 97 -12.24 -27.77 -5.31
CA ASP A 97 -11.14 -27.05 -5.93
C ASP A 97 -9.87 -27.19 -5.10
N VAL A 98 -8.78 -27.53 -5.80
CA VAL A 98 -7.46 -27.79 -5.22
C VAL A 98 -6.42 -26.95 -5.93
N TYR A 99 -5.57 -26.29 -5.16
CA TYR A 99 -4.47 -25.46 -5.64
C TYR A 99 -3.14 -25.98 -5.09
N VAL A 100 -2.07 -25.79 -5.84
CA VAL A 100 -0.75 -26.32 -5.46
C VAL A 100 -0.05 -25.40 -4.48
N LYS A 101 -0.20 -24.08 -4.68
CA LYS A 101 0.52 -23.05 -3.91
C LYS A 101 -0.44 -22.05 -3.26
N GLU A 102 0.00 -21.44 -2.14
CA GLU A 102 -0.75 -20.34 -1.50
C GLU A 102 -1.00 -19.18 -2.46
N LYS A 103 0.01 -18.84 -3.27
CA LYS A 103 -0.06 -17.72 -4.22
C LYS A 103 -1.20 -17.92 -5.22
N GLU A 104 -1.30 -19.11 -5.79
CA GLU A 104 -2.33 -19.49 -6.76
C GLU A 104 -3.74 -19.45 -6.14
N ALA A 105 -3.91 -20.02 -4.93
CA ALA A 105 -5.18 -19.97 -4.21
C ALA A 105 -5.60 -18.52 -3.88
N TYR A 106 -4.64 -17.68 -3.47
CA TYR A 106 -4.88 -16.27 -3.19
C TYR A 106 -5.23 -15.50 -4.46
N GLU A 107 -4.48 -15.66 -5.54
CA GLU A 107 -4.70 -14.97 -6.82
C GLU A 107 -6.06 -15.33 -7.42
N THR A 108 -6.48 -16.59 -7.32
CA THR A 108 -7.80 -17.01 -7.80
C THR A 108 -8.92 -16.30 -7.02
N TYR A 109 -8.85 -16.26 -5.69
CA TYR A 109 -9.85 -15.54 -4.89
C TYR A 109 -9.75 -14.01 -5.00
N HIS A 110 -8.54 -13.48 -5.20
CA HIS A 110 -8.31 -12.06 -5.46
C HIS A 110 -8.93 -11.62 -6.78
N ASN A 111 -8.77 -12.41 -7.85
CA ASN A 111 -9.41 -12.17 -9.14
C ASN A 111 -10.94 -12.29 -9.06
N TYR A 112 -11.46 -13.26 -8.30
CA TYR A 112 -12.88 -13.32 -7.99
C TYR A 112 -13.36 -12.04 -7.28
N GLY A 113 -12.64 -11.59 -6.26
CA GLY A 113 -12.94 -10.35 -5.55
C GLY A 113 -12.90 -9.12 -6.45
N TYR A 114 -11.91 -9.05 -7.35
CA TYR A 114 -11.83 -8.04 -8.39
C TYR A 114 -13.10 -8.09 -9.26
N ASN A 115 -13.45 -9.26 -9.81
CA ASN A 115 -14.59 -9.44 -10.71
C ASN A 115 -15.96 -9.14 -10.09
N ILE A 116 -16.12 -9.36 -8.79
CA ILE A 116 -17.34 -9.05 -8.06
C ILE A 116 -17.34 -7.61 -7.54
N GLY A 117 -16.16 -7.00 -7.34
CA GLY A 117 -16.03 -5.61 -6.88
C GLY A 117 -15.81 -5.47 -5.38
N PHE A 118 -15.04 -6.35 -4.74
CA PHE A 118 -14.61 -6.12 -3.36
C PHE A 118 -13.12 -6.32 -3.20
N SER A 119 -12.56 -5.68 -2.17
CA SER A 119 -11.16 -5.89 -1.84
C SER A 119 -10.96 -7.10 -0.95
N VAL A 120 -9.98 -7.93 -1.27
CA VAL A 120 -9.58 -9.11 -0.49
C VAL A 120 -8.51 -8.74 0.54
N ARG A 121 -8.62 -9.31 1.73
CA ARG A 121 -7.62 -9.23 2.82
C ARG A 121 -7.21 -10.64 3.22
N LYS A 122 -5.90 -10.83 3.48
CA LYS A 122 -5.39 -12.04 4.13
C LYS A 122 -5.69 -11.97 5.63
N ASP A 123 -6.45 -12.93 6.15
CA ASP A 123 -6.71 -13.01 7.58
C ASP A 123 -5.66 -13.86 8.31
N HIS A 124 -5.79 -14.05 9.63
CA HIS A 124 -4.77 -14.76 10.39
C HIS A 124 -4.69 -16.24 9.98
N PRO A 125 -3.47 -16.77 9.76
CA PRO A 125 -3.28 -18.19 9.49
C PRO A 125 -3.61 -19.03 10.72
N ASN A 126 -4.25 -20.18 10.52
CA ASN A 126 -4.44 -21.18 11.56
C ASN A 126 -3.42 -22.30 11.36
N TYR A 127 -2.71 -22.65 12.45
CA TYR A 127 -1.71 -23.70 12.45
C TYR A 127 -2.22 -24.95 13.16
N TRP A 128 -1.58 -26.08 12.89
CA TRP A 128 -1.80 -27.29 13.69
C TRP A 128 -1.30 -27.08 15.12
N PRO A 129 -1.97 -27.63 16.15
CA PRO A 129 -1.47 -27.56 17.52
C PRO A 129 -0.05 -28.12 17.60
N ASN A 130 0.83 -27.41 18.30
CA ASN A 130 2.23 -27.79 18.53
C ASN A 130 3.09 -27.92 17.25
N SER A 131 2.64 -27.37 16.12
CA SER A 131 3.40 -27.36 14.87
C SER A 131 3.35 -26.00 14.21
N LYS A 132 4.41 -25.65 13.47
CA LYS A 132 4.45 -24.48 12.58
C LYS A 132 3.80 -24.76 11.22
N SER A 133 3.27 -25.96 11.00
CA SER A 133 2.57 -26.34 9.76
C SER A 133 1.22 -25.64 9.66
N LEU A 134 1.02 -24.92 8.55
CA LEU A 134 -0.23 -24.25 8.24
C LEU A 134 -1.36 -25.29 8.10
N LYS A 135 -2.47 -25.07 8.81
CA LYS A 135 -3.66 -25.94 8.77
C LYS A 135 -4.73 -25.36 7.88
N SER A 136 -5.00 -24.07 8.02
CA SER A 136 -5.96 -23.37 7.17
C SER A 136 -5.65 -21.88 7.10
N LYS A 137 -6.14 -21.24 6.06
CA LYS A 137 -6.01 -19.81 5.85
C LYS A 137 -7.31 -19.26 5.29
N ASP A 138 -7.72 -18.13 5.85
CA ASP A 138 -8.92 -17.43 5.43
C ASP A 138 -8.52 -16.20 4.62
N PHE A 139 -9.19 -16.02 3.48
CA PHE A 139 -9.18 -14.77 2.73
C PHE A 139 -10.57 -14.16 2.82
N VAL A 140 -10.63 -12.91 3.26
CA VAL A 140 -11.88 -12.26 3.68
C VAL A 140 -12.08 -10.95 2.93
N CYS A 141 -13.31 -10.46 2.91
CA CYS A 141 -13.59 -9.11 2.44
C CYS A 141 -12.82 -8.05 3.26
N SER A 142 -12.45 -6.93 2.66
CA SER A 142 -11.78 -5.81 3.35
C SER A 142 -12.62 -5.20 4.46
N LYS A 143 -13.95 -5.34 4.39
CA LYS A 143 -14.92 -4.92 5.40
C LYS A 143 -15.25 -6.00 6.43
N ASP A 144 -14.55 -7.15 6.40
CA ASP A 144 -14.73 -8.23 7.37
C ASP A 144 -14.36 -7.81 8.81
N GLY A 145 -15.05 -8.43 9.76
CA GLY A 145 -14.89 -8.24 11.19
C GLY A 145 -15.29 -6.86 11.69
N PHE A 146 -14.90 -6.55 12.93
CA PHE A 146 -15.07 -5.24 13.52
C PHE A 146 -13.71 -4.77 14.05
N LYS A 147 -13.42 -3.48 13.94
CA LYS A 147 -12.21 -2.94 14.55
C LYS A 147 -12.39 -2.96 16.06
N LYS A 148 -11.37 -3.45 16.79
CA LYS A 148 -11.35 -3.34 18.24
C LYS A 148 -11.46 -1.86 18.60
N LEU A 149 -12.34 -1.54 19.55
CA LEU A 149 -12.45 -0.20 20.07
C LEU A 149 -11.07 0.27 20.51
N PRO A 150 -10.66 1.48 20.12
CA PRO A 150 -9.37 1.98 20.53
C PRO A 150 -9.35 2.17 22.04
N ASP A 151 -8.23 1.82 22.66
CA ASP A 151 -7.93 2.29 24.00
C ASP A 151 -7.92 3.83 23.98
N LEU A 152 -8.81 4.43 24.77
CA LEU A 152 -9.00 5.88 24.87
C LEU A 152 -7.81 6.55 25.58
N ASN A 153 -7.00 5.78 26.32
CA ASN A 153 -5.80 6.26 27.00
C ASN A 153 -4.61 6.47 26.06
N ILE A 154 -4.64 5.92 24.84
CA ILE A 154 -3.58 6.10 23.85
C ILE A 154 -3.98 7.22 22.89
N GLN A 155 -3.40 8.40 23.09
CA GLN A 155 -3.49 9.52 22.16
C GLN A 155 -2.72 9.19 20.88
N ARG A 156 -3.44 8.97 19.78
CA ARG A 156 -2.83 8.77 18.45
C ARG A 156 -3.05 10.01 17.61
N LYS A 157 -1.96 10.57 17.05
CA LYS A 157 -1.97 11.73 16.14
C LYS A 157 -2.86 11.52 14.91
N TYR A 158 -3.05 10.27 14.47
CA TYR A 158 -3.93 9.92 13.36
C TYR A 158 -4.64 8.59 13.64
N ARG A 159 -5.97 8.56 13.43
CA ARG A 159 -6.79 7.35 13.46
C ARG A 159 -7.35 7.10 12.06
N ARG A 160 -6.96 5.99 11.43
CA ARG A 160 -7.65 5.54 10.21
C ARG A 160 -9.13 5.35 10.50
N SER A 161 -9.99 5.79 9.60
CA SER A 161 -11.43 5.49 9.64
C SER A 161 -11.64 3.98 9.73
N ASP A 162 -12.68 3.56 10.44
CA ASP A 162 -13.10 2.17 10.42
C ASP A 162 -13.95 1.92 9.18
N THR A 163 -13.52 0.99 8.35
CA THR A 163 -14.24 0.56 7.14
C THR A 163 -14.84 -0.82 7.31
N ARG A 164 -14.70 -1.45 8.48
CA ARG A 164 -15.15 -2.81 8.75
C ARG A 164 -16.61 -2.80 9.20
N THR A 165 -17.44 -3.57 8.51
CA THR A 165 -18.90 -3.66 8.74
C THR A 165 -19.30 -5.03 9.27
N GLY A 166 -18.35 -5.91 9.58
CA GLY A 166 -18.63 -7.32 9.90
C GLY A 166 -19.03 -8.13 8.69
N CYS A 167 -18.50 -7.80 7.50
CA CYS A 167 -18.86 -8.50 6.26
C CYS A 167 -18.52 -10.00 6.33
N PRO A 168 -19.47 -10.92 6.08
CA PRO A 168 -19.23 -12.35 6.23
C PRO A 168 -18.57 -13.00 5.00
N SER A 169 -18.48 -12.29 3.87
CA SER A 169 -17.85 -12.79 2.64
C SER A 169 -16.40 -13.23 2.87
N MET A 170 -16.14 -14.51 2.60
CA MET A 170 -14.88 -15.18 2.87
C MET A 170 -14.72 -16.47 2.06
N ILE A 171 -13.47 -16.84 1.84
CA ILE A 171 -13.07 -18.19 1.47
C ILE A 171 -12.08 -18.74 2.49
N ARG A 172 -12.25 -20.00 2.85
CA ARG A 172 -11.34 -20.73 3.73
C ARG A 172 -10.71 -21.87 2.97
N PHE A 173 -9.39 -21.87 2.95
CA PHE A 173 -8.58 -22.95 2.44
C PHE A 173 -8.04 -23.80 3.57
N THR A 174 -8.10 -25.12 3.43
CA THR A 174 -7.33 -26.06 4.27
C THR A 174 -6.11 -26.53 3.52
N VAL A 175 -5.00 -26.69 4.26
CA VAL A 175 -3.74 -27.17 3.71
C VAL A 175 -3.55 -28.62 4.12
N ASP A 176 -3.43 -29.50 3.13
CA ASP A 176 -3.14 -30.90 3.34
C ASP A 176 -1.69 -31.12 3.79
N LYS A 177 -1.37 -32.31 4.32
CA LYS A 177 0.00 -32.68 4.73
C LYS A 177 1.03 -32.56 3.61
N VAL A 178 0.58 -32.69 2.36
CA VAL A 178 1.42 -32.58 1.15
C VAL A 178 1.63 -31.11 0.74
N GLY A 179 0.84 -30.17 1.27
CA GLY A 179 0.92 -28.74 0.96
C GLY A 179 -0.15 -28.23 -0.02
N TYR A 180 -1.03 -29.09 -0.52
CA TYR A 180 -2.14 -28.69 -1.38
C TYR A 180 -3.20 -27.90 -0.61
N TRP A 181 -3.75 -26.88 -1.27
CA TRP A 181 -4.75 -25.98 -0.74
C TRP A 181 -6.13 -26.34 -1.26
N LYS A 182 -7.03 -26.75 -0.38
CA LYS A 182 -8.40 -27.17 -0.73
C LYS A 182 -9.43 -26.20 -0.21
N VAL A 183 -10.45 -25.88 -1.00
CA VAL A 183 -11.55 -25.02 -0.56
C VAL A 183 -12.38 -25.78 0.49
N LYS A 184 -12.42 -25.27 1.72
CA LYS A 184 -13.25 -25.83 2.80
C LYS A 184 -14.58 -25.11 2.96
N LYS A 185 -14.58 -23.78 2.80
CA LYS A 185 -15.76 -22.94 2.97
C LYS A 185 -15.67 -21.76 2.04
N PHE A 186 -16.79 -21.41 1.42
CA PHE A 186 -16.93 -20.22 0.60
C PHE A 186 -18.27 -19.55 0.94
N ILE A 187 -18.22 -18.25 1.24
CA ILE A 187 -19.38 -17.40 1.51
C ILE A 187 -19.33 -16.25 0.52
N GLU A 188 -20.32 -16.18 -0.36
CA GLU A 188 -20.45 -15.14 -1.38
C GLU A 188 -21.11 -13.86 -0.84
N ASN A 189 -22.05 -14.00 0.10
CA ASN A 189 -22.89 -12.89 0.54
C ASN A 189 -22.08 -11.77 1.22
N HIS A 190 -22.37 -10.53 0.81
CA HIS A 190 -21.87 -9.31 1.43
C HIS A 190 -22.98 -8.63 2.25
N ASN A 191 -22.59 -7.87 3.27
CA ASN A 191 -23.52 -7.07 4.08
C ASN A 191 -23.43 -5.56 3.78
N HIS A 192 -22.82 -5.21 2.67
CA HIS A 192 -22.61 -3.84 2.23
C HIS A 192 -22.68 -3.79 0.70
N ASP A 193 -22.97 -2.61 0.16
CA ASP A 193 -22.98 -2.41 -1.27
C ASP A 193 -21.59 -2.63 -1.87
N LEU A 194 -21.58 -3.27 -3.03
CA LEU A 194 -20.40 -3.40 -3.88
C LEU A 194 -20.33 -2.15 -4.77
N PRO A 195 -19.12 -1.63 -5.08
CA PRO A 195 -18.95 -0.54 -6.01
C PRO A 195 -19.45 -0.91 -7.40
N ARG A 196 -19.75 0.11 -8.19
CA ARG A 196 -20.05 -0.07 -9.61
C ARG A 196 -18.84 -0.64 -10.33
N PRO A 197 -19.03 -1.39 -11.44
CA PRO A 197 -17.91 -1.89 -12.25
C PRO A 197 -16.93 -0.78 -12.65
N GLU A 198 -17.46 0.40 -12.99
CA GLU A 198 -16.69 1.62 -13.32
C GLU A 198 -15.74 2.06 -12.19
N ASP A 199 -16.15 1.89 -10.93
CA ASP A 199 -15.38 2.32 -9.74
C ASP A 199 -14.41 1.24 -9.21
N ARG A 200 -14.37 0.06 -9.84
CA ARG A 200 -13.54 -1.07 -9.39
C ARG A 200 -12.06 -0.74 -9.33
N HIS A 201 -11.57 0.08 -10.27
CA HIS A 201 -10.19 0.56 -10.30
C HIS A 201 -9.81 1.39 -9.05
N LEU A 202 -10.80 1.88 -8.30
CA LEU A 202 -10.61 2.60 -7.04
C LEU A 202 -10.48 1.66 -5.84
N LEU A 203 -10.75 0.36 -5.97
CA LEU A 203 -10.59 -0.60 -4.88
C LEU A 203 -9.11 -0.83 -4.58
N ARG A 204 -8.73 -0.81 -3.29
CA ARG A 204 -7.32 -0.89 -2.88
C ARG A 204 -6.62 -2.15 -3.37
N SER A 205 -7.25 -3.31 -3.27
CA SER A 205 -6.63 -4.57 -3.71
C SER A 205 -6.57 -4.69 -5.23
N CYS A 206 -7.41 -3.95 -5.95
CA CYS A 206 -7.51 -3.95 -7.40
C CYS A 206 -6.52 -2.96 -8.02
N ARG A 207 -5.87 -2.13 -7.20
CA ARG A 207 -4.80 -1.23 -7.61
C ARG A 207 -3.47 -1.98 -7.59
N ASN A 208 -2.95 -2.27 -8.77
CA ASN A 208 -1.61 -2.78 -8.95
C ASN A 208 -0.92 -2.00 -10.07
N MET A 209 0.26 -1.46 -9.77
CA MET A 209 1.12 -0.83 -10.77
C MET A 209 2.00 -1.92 -11.35
N SER A 210 1.81 -2.28 -12.62
CA SER A 210 2.70 -3.25 -13.27
C SER A 210 4.11 -2.69 -13.38
N ASP A 211 5.09 -3.58 -13.46
CA ASP A 211 6.50 -3.19 -13.54
C ASP A 211 6.76 -2.37 -14.82
N GLU A 212 6.08 -2.65 -15.94
CA GLU A 212 6.23 -1.85 -17.16
C GLU A 212 5.70 -0.42 -16.97
N LYS A 213 4.49 -0.28 -16.39
CA LYS A 213 3.91 1.04 -16.14
C LYS A 213 4.71 1.82 -15.10
N ALA A 214 5.25 1.13 -14.09
CA ALA A 214 6.14 1.72 -13.09
C ALA A 214 7.44 2.23 -13.72
N PHE A 215 8.02 1.46 -14.64
CA PHE A 215 9.22 1.84 -15.38
C PHE A 215 8.98 3.09 -16.23
N VAL A 216 7.94 3.10 -17.06
CA VAL A 216 7.60 4.25 -17.92
C VAL A 216 7.32 5.49 -17.07
N LEU A 217 6.55 5.36 -15.99
CA LEU A 217 6.26 6.46 -15.08
C LEU A 217 7.53 7.06 -14.47
N ASN A 218 8.49 6.21 -14.08
CA ASN A 218 9.78 6.67 -13.56
C ASN A 218 10.61 7.35 -14.65
N ALA A 219 10.74 6.75 -15.83
CA ALA A 219 11.51 7.29 -16.94
C ALA A 219 11.01 8.68 -17.39
N MET A 220 9.69 8.86 -17.53
CA MET A 220 9.10 10.16 -17.84
C MET A 220 9.39 11.20 -16.76
N THR A 221 9.30 10.80 -15.48
CA THR A 221 9.57 11.70 -14.36
C THR A 221 11.04 12.09 -14.29
N ASP A 222 11.96 11.16 -14.54
CA ASP A 222 13.40 11.41 -14.59
C ASP A 222 13.77 12.30 -15.80
N ALA A 223 13.00 12.26 -16.90
CA ALA A 223 13.10 13.20 -18.02
C ALA A 223 12.48 14.58 -17.76
N GLY A 224 11.98 14.83 -16.54
CA GLY A 224 11.42 16.13 -16.14
C GLY A 224 9.93 16.30 -16.41
N ILE A 225 9.23 15.30 -16.94
CA ILE A 225 7.78 15.33 -17.12
C ILE A 225 7.11 15.24 -15.74
N ARG A 226 6.10 16.08 -15.48
CA ARG A 226 5.40 16.04 -14.20
C ARG A 226 4.67 14.70 -14.06
N THR A 227 4.67 14.14 -12.86
CA THR A 227 4.00 12.85 -12.57
C THR A 227 2.52 12.83 -12.96
N ILE A 228 1.85 13.98 -12.94
CA ILE A 228 0.44 14.10 -13.39
C ILE A 228 0.30 13.94 -14.91
N ASP A 229 1.24 14.49 -15.68
CA ASP A 229 1.22 14.45 -17.14
C ASP A 229 1.61 13.04 -17.60
N ALA A 230 2.63 12.44 -16.97
CA ALA A 230 3.01 11.04 -17.20
C ALA A 230 1.88 10.06 -16.85
N PHE A 231 1.15 10.30 -15.75
CA PHE A 231 -0.03 9.52 -15.41
C PHE A 231 -1.13 9.65 -16.47
N SER A 232 -1.39 10.87 -16.94
CA SER A 232 -2.45 11.13 -17.93
C SER A 232 -2.12 10.44 -19.25
N PHE A 233 -0.88 10.55 -19.71
CA PHE A 233 -0.37 9.80 -20.86
C PHE A 233 -0.61 8.29 -20.71
N LEU A 234 -0.18 7.69 -19.59
CA LEU A 234 -0.39 6.26 -19.35
C LEU A 234 -1.86 5.85 -19.26
N ALA A 235 -2.75 6.76 -18.85
CA ALA A 235 -4.18 6.51 -18.82
C ALA A 235 -4.78 6.56 -20.24
N ASP A 236 -4.35 7.51 -21.06
CA ASP A 236 -4.81 7.65 -22.44
C ASP A 236 -4.36 6.45 -23.30
N GLU A 237 -3.13 5.97 -23.12
CA GLU A 237 -2.58 4.78 -23.81
C GLU A 237 -3.39 3.50 -23.56
N VAL A 238 -4.01 3.37 -22.38
CA VAL A 238 -4.85 2.20 -22.03
C VAL A 238 -6.35 2.47 -22.17
N GLY A 239 -6.71 3.61 -22.79
CA GLY A 239 -8.09 3.98 -23.06
C GLY A 239 -8.91 4.41 -21.84
N GLY A 240 -8.26 4.90 -20.79
CA GLY A 240 -8.94 5.49 -19.62
C GLY A 240 -8.24 5.26 -18.28
N VAL A 241 -8.59 6.07 -17.30
CA VAL A 241 -8.07 5.98 -15.91
C VAL A 241 -8.56 4.72 -15.19
N GLU A 242 -9.67 4.17 -15.64
CA GLU A 242 -10.27 2.93 -15.16
C GLU A 242 -9.45 1.69 -15.55
N ASN A 243 -8.72 1.76 -16.68
CA ASN A 243 -7.97 0.64 -17.25
C ASN A 243 -6.48 0.65 -16.86
N ILE A 244 -5.99 1.75 -16.28
CA ILE A 244 -4.57 1.89 -15.91
C ILE A 244 -4.17 0.99 -14.73
N GLY A 245 -5.10 0.67 -13.83
CA GLY A 245 -4.87 -0.23 -12.70
C GLY A 245 -4.24 0.44 -11.47
N PHE A 246 -4.07 1.76 -11.44
CA PHE A 246 -3.63 2.50 -10.24
C PHE A 246 -4.15 3.94 -10.23
N THR A 247 -4.18 4.59 -9.07
CA THR A 247 -4.66 5.97 -8.99
C THR A 247 -3.53 6.98 -9.16
N ARG A 248 -3.89 8.23 -9.49
CA ARG A 248 -2.96 9.38 -9.47
C ARG A 248 -2.13 9.43 -8.17
N ARG A 249 -2.78 9.19 -7.02
CA ARG A 249 -2.11 9.18 -5.72
C ARG A 249 -1.08 8.06 -5.62
N ASP A 250 -1.34 6.89 -6.19
CA ASP A 250 -0.40 5.77 -6.20
C ASP A 250 0.83 6.11 -7.05
N ALA A 251 0.64 6.79 -8.20
CA ALA A 251 1.73 7.33 -9.03
C ALA A 251 2.64 8.29 -8.25
N TYR A 252 2.04 9.27 -7.57
CA TYR A 252 2.79 10.18 -6.70
C TYR A 252 3.53 9.45 -5.57
N ASN A 253 2.87 8.51 -4.89
CA ASN A 253 3.48 7.75 -3.81
C ASN A 253 4.69 6.91 -4.30
N PHE A 254 4.58 6.34 -5.50
CA PHE A 254 5.65 5.58 -6.15
C PHE A 254 6.86 6.48 -6.44
N ILE A 255 6.66 7.60 -7.15
CA ILE A 255 7.74 8.55 -7.44
C ILE A 255 8.37 9.10 -6.16
N GLN A 256 7.56 9.43 -5.15
CA GLN A 256 8.09 9.90 -3.86
C GLN A 256 8.88 8.82 -3.11
N LYS A 257 8.53 7.53 -3.28
CA LYS A 257 9.33 6.43 -2.76
C LYS A 257 10.70 6.38 -3.44
N ILE A 258 10.75 6.51 -4.77
CA ILE A 258 12.01 6.55 -5.53
C ILE A 258 12.86 7.75 -5.13
N LYS A 259 12.28 8.96 -5.12
CA LYS A 259 13.00 10.18 -4.73
C LYS A 259 13.58 10.08 -3.32
N ARG A 260 12.83 9.54 -2.35
CA ARG A 260 13.35 9.31 -1.00
C ARG A 260 14.46 8.26 -0.93
N ALA A 261 14.45 7.28 -1.82
CA ALA A 261 15.51 6.28 -1.89
C ALA A 261 16.80 6.84 -2.53
N LYS A 262 16.68 7.82 -3.45
CA LYS A 262 17.80 8.55 -4.05
C LYS A 262 18.47 9.53 -3.07
N ILE A 263 17.78 9.95 -2.01
CA ILE A 263 18.37 10.75 -0.93
C ILE A 263 19.17 9.77 -0.05
N GLU A 264 20.49 9.76 -0.22
CA GLU A 264 21.34 8.90 0.59
C GLU A 264 21.35 9.36 2.06
N LEU A 265 21.54 8.41 2.99
CA LEU A 265 21.72 8.73 4.41
C LEU A 265 22.90 9.70 4.60
N GLY A 266 23.91 9.61 3.71
CA GLY A 266 25.04 10.51 3.61
C GLY A 266 24.63 11.96 3.36
N ASP A 267 23.87 12.24 2.29
CA ASP A 267 23.48 13.61 1.91
C ASP A 267 22.77 14.37 3.04
N THR A 268 21.88 13.69 3.76
CA THR A 268 21.19 14.31 4.91
C THR A 268 22.12 14.58 6.08
N ASN A 269 23.05 13.66 6.37
CA ASN A 269 24.03 13.83 7.43
C ASN A 269 25.06 14.91 7.07
N THR A 270 25.50 14.98 5.81
CA THR A 270 26.40 16.01 5.29
C THR A 270 25.73 17.38 5.35
N LEU A 271 24.45 17.51 5.00
CA LEU A 271 23.71 18.76 5.19
C LEU A 271 23.59 19.15 6.67
N ILE A 272 23.34 18.17 7.56
CA ILE A 272 23.31 18.42 9.01
C ILE A 272 24.68 18.88 9.53
N GLU A 273 25.78 18.28 9.06
CA GLU A 273 27.14 18.68 9.41
C GLU A 273 27.45 20.09 8.91
N LEU A 274 27.15 20.41 7.65
CA LEU A 274 27.29 21.76 7.11
C LEU A 274 26.52 22.80 7.93
N PHE A 275 25.27 22.52 8.32
CA PHE A 275 24.51 23.44 9.15
C PHE A 275 25.08 23.59 10.57
N LYS A 276 25.66 22.53 11.15
CA LYS A 276 26.36 22.61 12.45
C LYS A 276 27.65 23.43 12.36
N GLU A 277 28.43 23.27 11.29
CA GLU A 277 29.64 24.06 11.05
C GLU A 277 29.30 25.55 10.87
N HIS A 278 28.26 25.87 10.11
CA HIS A 278 27.80 27.26 9.97
C HIS A 278 27.26 27.85 11.29
N GLN A 279 26.58 27.07 12.13
CA GLN A 279 26.16 27.54 13.47
C GLN A 279 27.35 27.86 14.40
N LEU A 280 28.49 27.18 14.23
CA LEU A 280 29.70 27.45 15.01
C LEU A 280 30.48 28.66 14.47
N ASN A 281 30.38 28.92 13.17
CA ASN A 281 31.14 29.97 12.49
C ASN A 281 30.39 31.31 12.40
N ASP A 282 29.06 31.30 12.39
CA ASP A 282 28.23 32.49 12.27
C ASP A 282 27.59 32.88 13.61
N ASN A 283 28.08 33.97 14.22
CA ASN A 283 27.51 34.61 15.43
C ASN A 283 26.09 35.19 15.23
N ILE A 284 25.44 34.95 14.08
CA ILE A 284 24.11 35.47 13.73
C ILE A 284 22.99 34.55 14.27
N PHE A 285 23.32 33.33 14.67
CA PHE A 285 22.37 32.33 15.19
C PHE A 285 22.47 32.10 16.71
N SER A 286 23.17 32.96 17.45
CA SER A 286 23.19 32.92 18.92
C SER A 286 21.89 33.46 19.55
#